data_AF-A0A654DND9-F1
#
_entry.id   AF-A0A654DND9-F1
#
_cell.length_a   1.000
_cell.length_b   1.000
_cell.length_c   1.000
_cell.angle_alpha   90.00
_cell.angle_beta   90.00
_cell.angle_gamma   90.00
#
_symmetry.space_group_name_H-M   'P 1'
#
loop_
_entity.id
_entity.type
_entity.pdbx_description
1 polymer ?
#
loop_
_entity_poly.entity_id
_entity_poly.type
_entity_poly.pdbx_seq_one_letter_code
_entity_poly.pdbx_strand_id
1 'polypeptide(L)'
;MGQYFWIAIPAELFFQYCGETMEKHRTHAYIEKINRRSGKRSYLKYSKENQSAFLASFSSVDYQGFFLSTYPFSDQETILDSGIFYDSPVAEYTIAGSGGYETDRTREIIHLRQIMKQADKSAKAFFAALQRNLKKIPDLRDTLSSGNKNHFYLPTSKSIIPQNAHSRLITLPWEEHCLSKDLVYQQQ
;
A
#
# COMPACT_ATOMS: atom_id res chain seq x y z
N MET A 1 7.47 -14.41 12.28
CA MET A 1 8.07 -13.16 11.76
C MET A 1 7.06 -12.57 10.78
N GLY A 2 6.75 -11.26 10.84
CA GLY A 2 5.81 -10.65 9.88
C GLY A 2 6.39 -10.72 8.48
N GLN A 3 5.60 -11.15 7.49
CA GLN A 3 6.04 -11.14 6.10
C GLN A 3 5.96 -9.71 5.55
N TYR A 4 7.04 -9.27 4.91
CA TYR A 4 7.16 -7.94 4.32
C TYR A 4 7.34 -8.04 2.81
N PHE A 5 6.57 -7.26 2.07
CA PHE A 5 6.56 -7.25 0.61
C PHE A 5 6.78 -5.86 0.08
N TRP A 6 7.81 -5.71 -0.75
CA TRP A 6 8.19 -4.45 -1.38
C TRP A 6 7.86 -4.55 -2.86
N ILE A 7 7.01 -3.66 -3.36
CA ILE A 7 6.46 -3.75 -4.71
C ILE A 7 6.64 -2.39 -5.37
N ALA A 8 7.56 -2.30 -6.32
CA ALA A 8 7.84 -1.09 -7.11
C ALA A 8 7.13 -1.16 -8.47
N ILE A 9 5.80 -1.10 -8.45
CA ILE A 9 4.92 -1.04 -9.62
C ILE A 9 3.87 0.07 -9.44
N PRO A 10 3.21 0.55 -10.51
CA PRO A 10 2.11 1.50 -10.37
C PRO A 10 0.99 0.97 -9.48
N ALA A 11 0.41 1.82 -8.63
CA ALA A 11 -0.73 1.45 -7.80
C ALA A 11 -1.91 0.93 -8.64
N GLU A 12 -2.17 1.54 -9.79
CA GLU A 12 -3.19 1.07 -10.74
C GLU A 12 -2.95 -0.39 -11.16
N LEU A 13 -1.73 -0.70 -11.60
CA LEU A 13 -1.36 -2.06 -12.00
C LEU A 13 -1.45 -3.05 -10.83
N PHE A 14 -1.03 -2.61 -9.64
CA PHE A 14 -1.17 -3.40 -8.41
C PHE A 14 -2.63 -3.78 -8.16
N PHE A 15 -3.56 -2.82 -8.18
CA PHE A 15 -4.98 -3.09 -7.91
C PHE A 15 -5.67 -3.83 -9.05
N GLN A 16 -5.25 -3.63 -10.30
CA GLN A 16 -5.71 -4.43 -11.44
C GLN A 16 -5.42 -5.93 -11.21
N TYR A 17 -4.19 -6.27 -10.83
CA TYR A 17 -3.82 -7.66 -10.54
C TYR A 17 -4.32 -8.14 -9.16
N CYS A 18 -4.66 -7.24 -8.24
CA CYS A 18 -5.25 -7.62 -6.96
C CYS A 18 -6.75 -7.97 -7.09
N GLY A 19 -7.47 -7.35 -8.03
CA GLY A 19 -8.93 -7.42 -8.17
C GLY A 19 -9.53 -8.83 -8.10
N GLU A 20 -9.15 -9.72 -9.02
CA GLU A 20 -9.66 -11.10 -9.03
C GLU A 20 -9.32 -11.87 -7.76
N THR A 21 -8.14 -11.61 -7.20
CA THR A 21 -7.69 -12.26 -5.96
C THR A 21 -8.52 -11.78 -4.77
N MET A 22 -8.84 -10.48 -4.73
CA MET A 22 -9.72 -9.91 -3.71
C MET A 22 -11.11 -10.52 -3.77
N GLU A 23 -11.72 -10.62 -4.96
CA GLU A 23 -13.04 -11.24 -5.13
C GLU A 23 -13.05 -12.70 -4.66
N LYS A 24 -12.09 -13.51 -5.11
CA LYS A 24 -11.98 -14.94 -4.74
C LYS A 24 -11.84 -15.15 -3.23
N HIS A 25 -11.13 -14.26 -2.55
CA HIS A 25 -10.86 -14.36 -1.13
C HIS A 25 -11.78 -13.49 -0.26
N ARG A 26 -12.83 -12.89 -0.85
CA ARG A 26 -13.75 -11.96 -0.16
C ARG A 26 -13.00 -10.87 0.62
N THR A 27 -11.94 -10.34 0.00
CA THR A 27 -11.11 -9.29 0.57
C THR A 27 -11.59 -7.93 0.07
N HIS A 28 -11.60 -6.95 0.95
CA HIS A 28 -11.91 -5.57 0.62
C HIS A 28 -10.69 -4.69 0.81
N ALA A 29 -10.53 -3.72 -0.10
CA ALA A 29 -9.49 -2.72 0.00
C ALA A 29 -10.05 -1.40 0.53
N TYR A 30 -9.29 -0.72 1.38
CA TYR A 30 -9.67 0.55 1.99
C TYR A 30 -8.50 1.51 1.96
N ILE A 31 -8.71 2.77 1.58
CA ILE A 31 -7.71 3.82 1.71
C ILE A 31 -8.00 4.61 2.97
N GLU A 32 -6.98 4.79 3.79
CA GLU A 32 -7.01 5.68 4.94
C GLU A 32 -6.59 7.08 4.53
N LYS A 33 -7.42 8.05 4.92
CA LYS A 33 -7.13 9.47 4.79
C LYS A 33 -7.21 10.13 6.16
N ILE A 34 -6.26 11.01 6.45
CA ILE A 34 -6.29 11.90 7.61
C ILE A 34 -6.29 13.31 7.06
N ASN A 35 -7.39 14.03 7.27
CA ASN A 35 -7.49 15.44 6.89
C ASN A 35 -6.47 16.25 7.70
N ARG A 36 -5.53 16.90 7.03
CA ARG A 36 -4.45 17.62 7.72
C ARG A 36 -4.91 18.79 8.60
N ARG A 37 -6.08 19.37 8.31
CA ARG A 37 -6.61 20.53 9.05
C ARG A 37 -7.41 20.10 10.29
N SER A 38 -8.29 19.12 10.13
CA SER A 38 -9.16 18.67 11.22
C SER A 38 -8.61 17.49 12.01
N GLY A 39 -7.56 16.82 11.51
CA GLY A 39 -7.08 15.54 12.06
C GLY A 39 -8.06 14.39 11.87
N LYS A 40 -9.21 14.62 11.22
CA LYS A 40 -10.27 13.61 11.09
C LYS A 40 -9.82 12.50 10.15
N ARG A 41 -9.91 11.27 10.66
CA ARG A 41 -9.66 10.06 9.87
C ARG A 41 -10.91 9.65 9.10
N SER A 42 -10.71 9.14 7.89
CA SER A 42 -11.77 8.60 7.04
C SER A 42 -11.23 7.45 6.19
N TYR A 43 -12.14 6.58 5.77
CA TYR A 43 -11.82 5.42 4.96
C TYR A 43 -12.62 5.43 3.66
N LEU A 44 -11.94 5.14 2.54
CA LEU A 44 -12.57 4.95 1.24
C LEU A 44 -12.46 3.48 0.84
N LYS A 45 -13.58 2.77 0.81
CA LYS A 45 -13.65 1.36 0.35
C LYS A 45 -13.53 1.31 -1.17
N TYR A 46 -12.72 0.39 -1.68
CA TYR A 46 -12.62 0.10 -3.11
C TYR A 46 -13.89 -0.59 -3.63
N SER A 47 -14.36 -0.14 -4.80
CA SER A 47 -15.36 -0.82 -5.62
C SER A 47 -15.07 -0.59 -7.09
N LYS A 48 -15.67 -1.39 -7.99
CA LYS A 48 -15.50 -1.21 -9.44
C LYS A 48 -16.01 0.15 -9.91
N GLU A 49 -17.07 0.64 -9.27
CA GLU A 49 -17.73 1.91 -9.59
C GLU A 49 -16.91 3.12 -9.15
N ASN A 50 -16.04 2.97 -8.15
CA ASN A 50 -15.23 4.06 -7.61
C ASN A 50 -13.72 3.92 -7.84
N GLN A 51 -13.30 2.97 -8.70
CA GLN A 51 -11.88 2.65 -8.94
C GLN A 51 -11.03 3.89 -9.23
N SER A 52 -11.49 4.80 -10.09
CA SER A 52 -10.74 6.03 -10.42
C SER A 52 -10.56 6.95 -9.21
N ALA A 53 -11.59 7.13 -8.38
CA ALA A 53 -11.52 7.94 -7.17
C ALA A 53 -10.65 7.28 -6.08
N PHE A 54 -10.70 5.95 -6.00
CA PHE A 54 -9.83 5.17 -5.14
C PHE A 54 -8.36 5.34 -5.55
N LEU A 55 -8.02 5.13 -6.82
CA LEU A 55 -6.64 5.28 -7.32
C LEU A 55 -6.14 6.73 -7.22
N ALA A 56 -6.97 7.73 -7.50
CA ALA A 56 -6.61 9.14 -7.33
C ALA A 56 -6.24 9.49 -5.88
N SER A 57 -6.68 8.69 -4.91
CA SER A 57 -6.36 8.93 -3.50
C SER A 57 -4.89 8.70 -3.18
N PHE A 58 -4.15 7.88 -3.92
CA PHE A 58 -2.70 7.71 -3.72
C PHE A 58 -1.93 9.02 -3.92
N SER A 59 -2.45 9.92 -4.76
CA SER A 59 -1.90 11.26 -4.99
C SER A 59 -2.46 12.33 -4.05
N SER A 60 -3.39 11.97 -3.17
CA SER A 60 -3.97 12.92 -2.22
C SER A 60 -2.98 13.29 -1.11
N VAL A 61 -3.00 14.57 -0.73
CA VAL A 61 -2.24 15.07 0.43
C VAL A 61 -2.71 14.46 1.76
N ASP A 62 -3.95 14.00 1.82
CA ASP A 62 -4.57 13.41 3.01
C ASP A 62 -4.35 11.89 3.10
N TYR A 63 -3.86 11.22 2.05
CA TYR A 63 -3.62 9.77 2.06
C TYR A 63 -2.59 9.37 3.13
N GLN A 64 -2.79 8.26 3.82
CA GLN A 64 -1.85 7.77 4.84
C GLN A 64 -1.37 6.36 4.56
N GLY A 65 -2.28 5.51 4.12
CA GLY A 65 -2.01 4.13 3.77
C GLY A 65 -3.30 3.48 3.29
N PHE A 66 -3.24 2.18 3.06
CA PHE A 66 -4.40 1.39 2.69
C PHE A 66 -4.43 0.08 3.46
N PHE A 67 -5.56 -0.60 3.43
CA PHE A 67 -5.77 -1.86 4.11
C PHE A 67 -6.40 -2.85 3.13
N LEU A 68 -5.96 -4.11 3.21
CA LEU A 68 -6.59 -5.24 2.55
C LEU A 68 -7.10 -6.15 3.66
N SER A 69 -8.42 -6.26 3.80
CA SER A 69 -9.05 -6.97 4.92
C SER A 69 -10.02 -8.03 4.43
N THR A 70 -9.91 -9.24 4.98
CA THR A 70 -10.90 -10.32 4.82
C THR A 70 -11.94 -10.32 5.94
N TYR A 71 -11.93 -9.30 6.81
CA TYR A 71 -12.88 -9.20 7.90
C TYR A 71 -14.31 -9.07 7.34
N PRO A 72 -15.28 -9.85 7.83
CA PRO A 72 -16.65 -9.85 7.33
C PRO A 72 -17.44 -8.65 7.89
N PHE A 73 -17.01 -7.43 7.56
CA PHE A 73 -17.78 -6.22 7.86
C PHE A 73 -19.19 -6.38 7.30
N SER A 74 -20.20 -5.97 8.06
CA SER A 74 -21.55 -5.88 7.51
C SER A 74 -21.59 -4.78 6.43
N ASP A 75 -22.40 -4.94 5.39
CA ASP A 75 -22.51 -3.94 4.32
C ASP A 75 -23.03 -2.57 4.81
N GLN A 76 -23.60 -2.54 6.02
CA GLN A 76 -24.09 -1.34 6.70
C GLN A 76 -23.06 -0.71 7.66
N GLU A 77 -21.96 -1.40 7.96
CA GLU A 77 -20.88 -0.84 8.78
C GLU A 77 -20.16 0.24 7.99
N THR A 78 -20.48 1.49 8.32
CA THR A 78 -19.61 2.60 7.95
C THR A 78 -18.38 2.49 8.83
N ILE A 79 -17.23 2.20 8.24
CA ILE A 79 -15.94 2.18 8.94
C ILE A 79 -15.64 3.61 9.40
N LEU A 80 -16.12 3.95 10.60
CA LEU A 80 -16.06 5.29 11.18
C LEU A 80 -15.03 5.39 12.30
N ASP A 81 -14.72 4.26 12.95
CA ASP A 81 -13.78 4.25 14.07
C ASP A 81 -12.34 4.32 13.59
N SER A 82 -11.65 5.35 14.08
CA SER A 82 -10.24 5.54 13.80
C SER A 82 -9.44 4.36 14.35
N GLY A 83 -8.66 3.72 13.50
CA GLY A 83 -7.76 2.66 13.94
C GLY A 83 -8.37 1.26 13.97
N ILE A 84 -9.64 1.09 13.59
CA ILE A 84 -10.34 -0.21 13.53
C ILE A 84 -9.52 -1.34 12.89
N PHE A 85 -8.77 -1.08 11.83
CA PHE A 85 -7.92 -2.07 11.17
C PHE A 85 -6.73 -2.56 12.01
N TYR A 86 -6.33 -1.80 13.03
CA TYR A 86 -5.26 -2.14 13.96
C TYR A 86 -5.77 -2.81 15.25
N ASP A 87 -7.08 -2.76 15.49
CA ASP A 87 -7.70 -3.30 16.69
C ASP A 87 -8.25 -4.71 16.47
N SER A 88 -8.19 -5.55 17.50
CA SER A 88 -8.83 -6.87 17.49
C SER A 88 -10.36 -6.70 17.53
N PRO A 89 -11.13 -7.52 16.79
CA PRO A 89 -10.70 -8.69 16.01
C PRO A 89 -10.23 -8.39 14.58
N VAL A 90 -10.45 -7.17 14.07
CA VAL A 90 -10.24 -6.83 12.64
C VAL A 90 -8.77 -6.94 12.22
N ALA A 91 -7.84 -6.60 13.10
CA ALA A 91 -6.40 -6.64 12.84
C ALA A 91 -5.89 -8.02 12.40
N GLU A 92 -6.51 -9.11 12.86
CA GLU A 92 -6.13 -10.48 12.52
C GLU A 92 -6.42 -10.81 11.06
N TYR A 93 -7.39 -10.12 10.47
CA TYR A 93 -7.86 -10.31 9.09
C TYR A 93 -7.24 -9.30 8.12
N THR A 94 -6.35 -8.43 8.60
CA THR A 94 -5.95 -7.23 7.87
C THR A 94 -4.45 -7.20 7.55
N ILE A 95 -4.16 -6.83 6.31
CA ILE A 95 -2.83 -6.46 5.81
C ILE A 95 -2.81 -4.94 5.66
N ALA A 96 -1.85 -4.28 6.30
CA ALA A 96 -1.59 -2.86 6.11
C ALA A 96 -0.71 -2.66 4.88
N GLY A 97 -1.10 -1.70 4.05
CA GLY A 97 -0.39 -1.22 2.88
C GLY A 97 -0.01 0.24 3.04
N SER A 98 1.14 0.60 2.49
CA SER A 98 1.59 1.99 2.42
C SER A 98 2.38 2.25 1.14
N GLY A 99 2.59 3.52 0.82
CA GLY A 99 3.30 3.94 -0.40
C GLY A 99 2.40 3.94 -1.64
N GLY A 100 2.98 3.78 -2.83
CA GLY A 100 2.23 3.75 -4.10
C GLY A 100 1.92 5.12 -4.71
N TYR A 101 2.47 6.22 -4.16
CA TYR A 101 2.47 7.50 -4.85
C TYR A 101 3.38 7.44 -6.08
N GLU A 102 2.93 8.02 -7.20
CA GLU A 102 3.69 8.03 -8.45
C GLU A 102 3.55 9.39 -9.14
N THR A 103 4.67 9.87 -9.67
CA THR A 103 4.75 11.04 -10.56
C THR A 103 5.36 10.61 -11.90
N ASP A 104 5.54 11.55 -12.83
CA ASP A 104 6.24 11.27 -14.08
C ASP A 104 7.70 10.88 -13.89
N ARG A 105 8.32 11.28 -12.76
CA ARG A 105 9.75 11.08 -12.49
C ARG A 105 10.03 10.02 -11.42
N THR A 106 9.12 9.86 -10.46
CA THR A 106 9.36 9.02 -9.27
C THR A 106 8.24 8.01 -9.07
N ARG A 107 8.58 6.84 -8.52
CA ARG A 107 7.63 5.82 -8.07
C ARG A 107 7.96 5.38 -6.64
N GLU A 108 6.99 5.54 -5.75
CA GLU A 108 7.11 5.07 -4.37
C GLU A 108 6.86 3.56 -4.28
N ILE A 109 7.70 2.87 -3.52
CA ILE A 109 7.51 1.45 -3.22
C ILE A 109 6.18 1.25 -2.46
N ILE A 110 5.35 0.34 -2.94
CA ILE A 110 4.22 -0.18 -2.18
C ILE A 110 4.76 -1.19 -1.17
N HIS A 111 4.51 -0.93 0.11
CA HIS A 111 4.90 -1.81 1.20
C HIS A 111 3.67 -2.50 1.78
N LEU A 112 3.68 -3.83 1.82
CA LEU A 112 2.63 -4.61 2.48
C LEU A 112 3.18 -5.30 3.72
N ARG A 113 2.40 -5.23 4.81
CA ARG A 113 2.73 -5.81 6.11
C ARG A 113 1.48 -6.43 6.75
N GLN A 114 1.59 -7.66 7.23
CA GLN A 114 0.58 -8.22 8.14
C GLN A 114 0.62 -7.49 9.49
N ILE A 115 -0.55 -7.03 9.97
CA ILE A 115 -0.64 -6.27 11.23
C ILE A 115 -0.36 -7.19 12.42
N MET A 116 -1.09 -8.31 12.50
CA MET A 116 -0.95 -9.29 13.57
C MET A 116 0.09 -10.38 13.24
N LYS A 117 0.87 -10.80 14.23
CA LYS A 117 1.78 -11.96 14.10
C LYS A 117 1.00 -13.26 13.81
N GLN A 118 -0.17 -13.38 14.43
CA GLN A 118 -1.10 -14.49 14.24
C GLN A 118 -2.26 -14.02 13.36
N ALA A 119 -1.99 -13.79 12.08
CA ALA A 119 -3.06 -13.49 11.12
C ALA A 119 -4.01 -14.69 10.97
N ASP A 120 -5.28 -14.40 10.72
CA ASP A 120 -6.32 -15.37 10.40
C ASP A 120 -5.95 -16.17 9.13
N LYS A 121 -6.50 -17.39 9.02
CA LYS A 121 -6.26 -18.28 7.88
C LYS A 121 -6.70 -17.62 6.57
N SER A 122 -7.79 -16.85 6.55
CA SER A 122 -8.28 -16.16 5.36
C SER A 122 -7.29 -15.10 4.87
N ALA A 123 -6.79 -14.24 5.77
CA ALA A 123 -5.81 -13.20 5.44
C ALA A 123 -4.48 -13.81 4.98
N LYS A 124 -4.02 -14.90 5.61
CA LYS A 124 -2.84 -15.65 5.14
C LYS A 124 -3.03 -16.23 3.75
N ALA A 125 -4.19 -16.85 3.48
CA ALA A 125 -4.50 -17.43 2.19
C ALA A 125 -4.57 -16.37 1.08
N PHE A 126 -5.23 -15.23 1.37
CA PHE A 126 -5.26 -14.09 0.47
C PHE A 126 -3.85 -13.56 0.19
N PHE A 127 -3.03 -13.34 1.22
CA PHE A 127 -1.69 -12.81 1.05
C PHE A 127 -0.82 -13.71 0.17
N ALA A 128 -0.84 -15.02 0.40
CA ALA A 128 -0.12 -15.97 -0.45
C ALA A 128 -0.64 -16.00 -1.89
N ALA A 129 -1.95 -15.83 -2.09
CA ALA A 129 -2.55 -15.77 -3.43
C ALA A 129 -2.15 -14.48 -4.17
N LEU A 130 -2.16 -13.33 -3.48
CA LEU A 130 -1.74 -12.05 -4.02
C LEU A 130 -0.30 -12.12 -4.54
N GLN A 131 0.62 -12.70 -3.76
CA GLN A 131 2.01 -12.87 -4.17
C GLN A 131 2.15 -13.68 -5.46
N ARG A 132 1.41 -14.79 -5.57
CA ARG A 132 1.40 -15.60 -6.78
C ARG A 132 0.80 -14.84 -7.96
N ASN A 133 -0.20 -14.00 -7.73
CA ASN A 133 -0.84 -13.26 -8.81
C ASN A 133 0.03 -12.10 -9.32
N LEU A 134 0.75 -11.42 -8.43
CA LEU A 134 1.71 -10.37 -8.83
C LEU A 134 2.80 -10.94 -9.75
N LYS A 135 3.29 -12.16 -9.49
CA LYS A 135 4.27 -12.84 -10.37
C LYS A 135 3.79 -13.08 -11.82
N LYS A 136 2.50 -12.89 -12.10
CA LYS A 136 1.94 -12.98 -13.46
C LYS A 136 2.04 -11.67 -14.24
N ILE A 137 2.46 -10.58 -13.61
CA ILE A 137 2.68 -9.30 -14.29
C ILE A 137 3.83 -9.49 -15.29
N PRO A 138 3.62 -9.24 -16.60
CA PRO A 138 4.69 -9.30 -17.60
C PRO A 138 5.86 -8.40 -17.22
N ASP A 139 7.07 -8.87 -17.48
CA ASP A 139 8.33 -8.15 -17.21
C ASP A 139 8.58 -7.78 -15.73
N LEU A 140 7.74 -8.25 -14.81
CA LEU A 140 7.97 -8.11 -13.40
C LEU A 140 9.21 -8.93 -13.03
N ARG A 141 10.21 -8.23 -12.51
CA ARG A 141 11.42 -8.85 -12.01
C ARG A 141 11.27 -9.10 -10.52
N ASP A 142 11.71 -10.28 -10.08
CA ASP A 142 12.00 -10.54 -8.69
C ASP A 142 13.51 -10.42 -8.45
N THR A 143 13.93 -9.61 -7.49
CA THR A 143 15.29 -9.76 -6.98
C THR A 143 15.23 -10.87 -5.96
N LEU A 144 15.97 -11.95 -6.21
CA LEU A 144 16.18 -13.10 -5.32
C LEU A 144 15.98 -12.71 -3.85
N SER A 145 15.09 -13.44 -3.17
CA SER A 145 14.69 -13.26 -1.77
C SER A 145 15.92 -13.05 -0.87
N SER A 146 16.27 -11.79 -0.59
CA SER A 146 17.29 -11.45 0.41
C SER A 146 16.65 -11.65 1.79
N GLY A 147 16.70 -12.88 2.27
CA GLY A 147 16.03 -13.31 3.50
C GLY A 147 14.50 -13.34 3.37
N ASN A 148 13.78 -12.84 4.39
CA ASN A 148 12.30 -12.87 4.49
C ASN A 148 11.58 -11.81 3.63
N LYS A 149 12.29 -11.08 2.75
CA LYS A 149 11.74 -9.96 1.99
C LYS A 149 11.63 -10.33 0.52
N ASN A 150 10.40 -10.30 0.02
CA ASN A 150 10.13 -10.45 -1.40
C ASN A 150 10.04 -9.06 -2.03
N HIS A 151 10.84 -8.86 -3.07
CA HIS A 151 10.94 -7.60 -3.80
C HIS A 151 10.47 -7.84 -5.22
N PHE A 152 9.42 -7.14 -5.60
CA PHE A 152 8.88 -7.13 -6.94
C PHE A 152 9.09 -5.76 -7.53
N TYR A 153 9.62 -5.68 -8.74
CA TYR A 153 9.73 -4.41 -9.43
C TYR A 153 9.48 -4.56 -10.92
N LEU A 154 8.79 -3.58 -11.48
CA LEU A 154 8.66 -3.44 -12.92
C LEU A 154 9.72 -2.43 -13.39
N PRO A 155 10.62 -2.80 -14.32
CA PRO A 155 11.61 -1.87 -14.85
C PRO A 155 10.96 -0.57 -15.34
N THR A 156 11.59 0.56 -15.02
CA THR A 156 11.10 1.88 -15.39
C THR A 156 12.27 2.86 -15.43
N SER A 157 12.13 3.93 -16.22
CA SER A 157 13.04 5.07 -16.19
C SER A 157 12.84 5.98 -14.96
N LYS A 158 11.78 5.75 -14.18
CA LYS A 158 11.49 6.50 -12.97
C LYS A 158 12.42 6.10 -11.83
N SER A 159 12.74 7.08 -11.00
CA SER A 159 13.42 6.90 -9.73
C SER A 159 12.54 6.11 -8.77
N ILE A 160 13.03 4.98 -8.28
CA ILE A 160 12.31 4.19 -7.25
C ILE A 160 12.68 4.73 -5.87
N ILE A 161 11.68 5.12 -5.10
CA ILE A 161 11.85 5.80 -3.82
C ILE A 161 11.23 4.99 -2.68
N PRO A 162 11.80 5.03 -1.46
CA PRO A 162 11.23 4.32 -0.32
C PRO A 162 9.85 4.89 0.04
N GLN A 163 9.05 4.07 0.70
CA GLN A 163 7.77 4.48 1.28
C GLN A 163 8.00 5.49 2.41
N ASN A 164 7.64 6.76 2.21
CA ASN A 164 7.82 7.83 3.19
C ASN A 164 6.67 8.85 3.11
N ALA A 165 6.10 9.20 4.27
CA ALA A 165 5.04 10.20 4.38
C ALA A 165 5.41 11.58 3.79
N HIS A 166 6.70 11.91 3.77
CA HIS A 166 7.21 13.14 3.18
C HIS A 166 7.47 13.06 1.68
N SER A 167 7.47 11.88 1.07
CA SER A 167 7.74 11.70 -0.37
C SER A 167 6.81 12.54 -1.25
N ARG A 168 5.60 12.82 -0.76
CA ARG A 168 4.59 13.61 -1.47
C ARG A 168 4.78 15.11 -1.39
N LEU A 169 5.62 15.58 -0.46
CA LEU A 169 6.00 17.00 -0.36
C LEU A 169 7.20 17.33 -1.24
N ILE A 170 7.80 16.31 -1.86
CA ILE A 170 8.97 16.46 -2.70
C ILE A 170 8.50 16.76 -4.11
N THR A 171 8.71 18.01 -4.52
CA THR A 171 8.40 18.50 -5.87
C THR A 171 9.56 18.33 -6.84
N LEU A 172 10.75 18.04 -6.32
CA LEU A 172 11.98 17.80 -7.08
C LEU A 172 12.20 16.29 -7.29
N PRO A 173 13.04 15.86 -8.26
CA PRO A 173 13.48 14.48 -8.37
C PRO A 173 14.04 13.97 -7.03
N TRP A 174 13.78 12.70 -6.71
CA TRP A 174 14.16 12.16 -5.40
C TRP A 174 15.67 12.11 -5.19
N GLU A 175 16.44 11.89 -6.26
CA GLU A 175 17.90 11.96 -6.23
C GLU A 175 18.39 13.35 -5.81
N GLU A 176 17.81 14.40 -6.39
CA GLU A 176 18.11 15.79 -6.03
C GLU A 176 17.69 16.09 -4.59
N HIS A 177 16.55 15.56 -4.16
CA HIS A 177 16.07 15.71 -2.79
C HIS A 177 17.00 15.04 -1.78
N CYS A 178 17.48 13.82 -2.06
CA CYS A 178 18.44 13.12 -1.21
C CYS A 178 19.76 13.87 -1.09
N LEU A 179 20.30 14.36 -2.22
CA LEU A 179 21.53 15.17 -2.22
C LEU A 179 21.34 16.50 -1.48
N SER A 180 20.18 17.14 -1.61
CA SER A 180 19.85 18.36 -0.86
C SER A 180 19.72 18.10 0.64
N LYS A 181 19.31 16.89 1.04
CA LYS A 181 19.21 16.50 2.45
C LYS A 181 20.55 16.18 3.07
N ASP A 182 21.53 15.68 2.32
CA ASP A 182 22.90 15.52 2.83
C ASP A 182 23.56 16.87 3.16
N LEU A 183 23.08 17.97 2.56
CA LEU A 183 23.46 19.35 2.91
C LEU A 183 22.68 19.92 4.10
N VAL A 184 21.52 19.34 4.46
CA VAL A 184 20.65 19.84 5.56
C VAL A 184 20.79 18.98 6.83
N TYR A 185 21.23 17.72 6.72
CA TYR A 185 21.54 16.84 7.86
C TYR A 185 23.01 16.89 8.29
N GLN A 186 23.87 17.67 7.64
CA GLN A 186 25.08 18.19 8.27
C GLN A 186 24.75 19.47 9.05
N GLN A 187 23.97 19.33 10.12
CA GLN A 187 24.03 20.27 11.24
C GLN A 187 24.28 19.49 12.52
N GLN A 188 25.58 19.44 12.84
CA GLN A 188 26.21 19.20 14.14
C GLN A 188 26.02 17.83 14.79
#